data_AF-A0A3Q7FIQ1-F1
#
_entry.id   AF-A0A3Q7FIQ1-F1
#
_cell.length_a   1.000
_cell.length_b   1.000
_cell.length_c   1.000
_cell.angle_alpha   90.00
_cell.angle_beta   90.00
_cell.angle_gamma   90.00
#
_symmetry.space_group_name_H-M   'P 1'
#
loop_
_entity.id
_entity.type
_entity.pdbx_description
1 polymer ?
#
loop_
_entity_poly.entity_id
_entity_poly.type
_entity_poly.pdbx_seq_one_letter_code
_entity_poly.pdbx_strand_id
1 'polypeptide(L)'
;MEDEDECSAHETSVGVNESKEPPKNKMRKLKSSIWRHFKKIGRDKERVEKAMCRGCKKPYRISSTPGPNGKNYGTSHLKRHLTKCKKKVYFREKEKLKQALVKIPNRVCLNSDCWTASTSEEYLCLTAQYIDDNWKVVSKILNFFRMIPPHTGVESAATIYDCFKEWGVDRKVFSIT
;
A
#
# COMPACT_ATOMS: atom_id res chain seq x y z
N MET A 1 47.51 41.99 -31.06
CA MET A 1 47.45 42.44 -29.66
C MET A 1 47.38 41.18 -28.84
N GLU A 2 48.51 40.47 -28.82
CA GLU A 2 49.57 40.61 -27.80
C GLU A 2 49.06 39.87 -26.56
N ASP A 3 49.32 38.56 -26.43
CA ASP A 3 50.59 37.90 -26.01
C ASP A 3 51.10 38.37 -24.63
N GLU A 4 51.65 37.39 -23.89
CA GLU A 4 52.40 37.49 -22.62
C GLU A 4 51.49 37.44 -21.35
N ASP A 5 51.69 36.56 -20.36
CA ASP A 5 52.94 36.09 -19.77
C ASP A 5 52.87 34.69 -19.12
N GLU A 6 54.04 34.06 -19.11
CA GLU A 6 54.41 32.82 -18.44
C GLU A 6 54.88 33.06 -16.98
N CYS A 7 54.85 31.98 -16.20
CA CYS A 7 55.75 31.65 -15.08
C CYS A 7 55.46 32.12 -13.64
N SER A 8 54.98 31.14 -12.85
CA SER A 8 55.61 30.57 -11.64
C SER A 8 56.15 31.49 -10.53
N ALA A 9 55.59 31.32 -9.32
CA ALA A 9 56.34 31.47 -8.08
C ALA A 9 55.98 30.37 -7.07
N HIS A 10 57.02 29.94 -6.37
CA HIS A 10 57.23 28.69 -5.66
C HIS A 10 56.41 28.46 -4.37
N GLU A 11 56.15 27.16 -4.17
CA GLU A 11 56.26 26.35 -2.95
C GLU A 11 56.19 27.01 -1.57
N THR A 12 55.25 26.53 -0.73
CA THR A 12 55.66 25.82 0.48
C THR A 12 54.61 24.81 0.93
N SER A 13 55.08 23.61 1.22
CA SER A 13 54.35 22.46 1.72
C SER A 13 54.15 22.55 3.24
N VAL A 14 52.92 22.33 3.71
CA VAL A 14 52.67 21.71 5.02
C VAL A 14 51.47 20.78 4.88
N GLY A 15 51.73 19.47 5.01
CA GLY A 15 50.71 18.44 4.93
C GLY A 15 49.81 18.41 6.16
N VAL A 16 48.54 18.04 5.96
CA VAL A 16 47.69 17.49 7.03
C VAL A 16 46.92 16.28 6.50
N ASN A 17 46.95 15.27 7.36
CA ASN A 17 46.55 13.87 7.20
C ASN A 17 45.16 13.58 6.63
N GLU A 18 45.16 12.45 5.94
CA GLU A 18 44.06 11.61 5.54
C GLU A 18 43.08 11.27 6.69
N SER A 19 41.79 11.41 6.43
CA SER A 19 40.72 10.70 7.14
C SER A 19 39.71 10.21 6.11
N LYS A 20 40.00 9.07 5.47
CA LYS A 20 39.03 8.38 4.61
C LYS A 20 37.93 7.81 5.49
N GLU A 21 36.75 8.43 5.45
CA GLU A 21 35.53 7.81 5.99
C GLU A 21 35.33 6.42 5.36
N PRO A 22 35.00 5.38 6.14
CA PRO A 22 34.82 4.04 5.61
C PRO A 22 33.65 4.00 4.63
N PRO A 23 33.75 3.22 3.54
CA PRO A 23 32.74 3.22 2.49
C PRO A 23 31.41 2.70 3.04
N LYS A 24 30.39 3.57 3.02
CA LYS A 24 29.00 3.22 3.33
C LYS A 24 28.59 2.03 2.46
N ASN A 25 28.43 0.86 3.09
CA ASN A 25 28.11 -0.41 2.45
C ASN A 25 26.80 -0.27 1.65
N LYS A 26 26.90 -0.12 0.32
CA LYS A 26 25.74 0.02 -0.58
C LYS A 26 24.99 -1.30 -0.59
N MET A 27 23.96 -1.41 0.26
CA MET A 27 23.11 -2.58 0.38
C MET A 27 22.54 -2.95 -1.00
N ARG A 28 22.93 -4.13 -1.53
CA ARG A 28 22.53 -4.63 -2.85
C ARG A 28 21.01 -4.49 -3.06
N LYS A 29 20.61 -3.87 -4.18
CA LYS A 29 19.19 -3.72 -4.57
C LYS A 29 18.51 -5.09 -4.58
N LEU A 30 17.35 -5.16 -3.92
CA LEU A 30 16.62 -6.41 -3.78
C LEU A 30 15.90 -6.75 -5.10
N LYS A 31 16.14 -7.94 -5.65
CA LYS A 31 15.71 -8.33 -7.01
C LYS A 31 14.21 -8.62 -7.18
N SER A 32 13.41 -8.67 -6.12
CA SER A 32 12.00 -9.14 -6.19
C SER A 32 10.99 -8.06 -5.80
N SER A 33 9.90 -7.95 -6.56
CA SER A 33 8.77 -7.04 -6.28
C SER A 33 8.12 -7.26 -4.91
N ILE A 34 8.32 -8.44 -4.30
CA ILE A 34 7.81 -8.78 -2.97
C ILE A 34 8.21 -7.74 -1.92
N TRP A 35 9.39 -7.12 -2.07
CA TRP A 35 9.92 -6.16 -1.12
C TRP A 35 9.13 -4.84 -1.07
N ARG A 36 8.23 -4.56 -2.02
CA ARG A 36 7.24 -3.47 -1.91
C ARG A 36 6.27 -3.68 -0.72
N HIS A 37 6.05 -4.94 -0.32
CA HIS A 37 5.08 -5.30 0.72
C HIS A 37 5.73 -5.65 2.06
N PHE A 38 7.06 -5.64 2.14
CA PHE A 38 7.81 -5.99 3.35
C PHE A 38 8.79 -4.87 3.71
N LYS A 39 9.15 -4.78 5.00
CA LYS A 39 10.19 -3.91 5.54
C LYS A 39 11.21 -4.80 6.26
N LYS A 40 12.49 -4.73 5.90
CA LYS A 40 13.52 -5.46 6.66
C LYS A 40 13.67 -4.84 8.05
N ILE A 41 13.78 -5.69 9.07
CA ILE A 41 13.86 -5.26 10.46
C ILE A 41 15.19 -5.63 11.14
N GLY A 42 16.14 -6.20 10.39
CA GLY A 42 17.47 -6.55 10.90
C GLY A 42 17.56 -8.01 11.39
N ARG A 43 18.63 -8.32 12.12
CA ARG A 43 18.86 -9.60 12.79
C ARG A 43 18.35 -9.53 14.22
N ASP A 44 17.68 -10.57 14.69
CA ASP A 44 17.30 -10.70 16.09
C ASP A 44 18.45 -11.23 16.96
N LYS A 45 18.18 -11.44 18.27
CA LYS A 45 19.13 -12.03 19.23
C LYS A 45 19.62 -13.43 18.81
N GLU A 46 18.86 -14.14 17.98
CA GLU A 46 19.20 -15.47 17.42
C GLU A 46 20.01 -15.35 16.12
N ARG A 47 20.45 -14.14 15.73
CA ARG A 47 21.13 -13.82 14.45
C ARG A 47 20.29 -14.16 13.21
N VAL A 48 18.98 -14.27 13.34
CA VAL A 48 18.06 -14.57 12.24
C VAL A 48 17.59 -13.26 11.62
N GLU A 49 17.86 -13.08 10.32
CA GLU A 49 17.32 -11.93 9.60
C GLU A 49 15.81 -12.04 9.46
N LYS A 50 15.11 -10.92 9.71
CA LYS A 50 13.65 -10.86 9.60
C LYS A 50 13.19 -9.71 8.72
N ALA A 51 12.04 -9.91 8.08
CA ALA A 51 11.26 -8.89 7.40
C ALA A 51 9.85 -8.83 7.97
N MET A 52 9.33 -7.63 8.16
CA MET A 52 7.97 -7.37 8.62
C MET A 52 7.06 -7.13 7.43
N CYS A 53 5.93 -7.83 7.37
CA CYS A 53 4.89 -7.54 6.37
C CYS A 53 4.24 -6.18 6.65
N ARG A 54 4.14 -5.31 5.66
CA ARG A 54 3.54 -3.97 5.82
C ARG A 54 2.04 -4.01 6.11
N GLY A 55 1.33 -5.03 5.63
CA GLY A 55 -0.13 -5.18 5.80
C GLY A 55 -0.54 -5.79 7.14
N CYS A 56 -0.01 -6.97 7.48
CA CYS A 56 -0.37 -7.65 8.73
C CYS A 56 0.59 -7.39 9.91
N LYS A 57 1.70 -6.67 9.69
CA LYS A 57 2.75 -6.37 10.68
C LYS A 57 3.46 -7.59 11.30
N LYS A 58 3.25 -8.79 10.74
CA LYS A 58 3.92 -10.02 11.22
C LYS A 58 5.36 -10.12 10.71
N PRO A 59 6.31 -10.58 11.55
CA PRO A 59 7.68 -10.84 11.14
C PRO A 59 7.80 -12.19 10.42
N TYR A 60 8.69 -12.25 9.43
CA TYR A 60 9.01 -13.43 8.63
C TYR A 60 10.52 -13.59 8.55
N ARG A 61 11.02 -14.82 8.71
CA ARG A 61 12.43 -15.16 8.56
C ARG A 61 12.86 -14.97 7.11
N ILE A 62 14.02 -14.36 6.89
CA ILE A 62 14.63 -14.17 5.57
C ILE A 62 16.09 -14.58 5.64
N SER A 63 16.73 -14.81 4.49
CA SER A 63 18.19 -14.75 4.36
C SER A 63 18.51 -13.82 3.20
N SER A 64 18.82 -12.58 3.53
CA SER A 64 19.37 -11.64 2.55
C SER A 64 20.85 -11.88 2.32
N THR A 65 21.53 -12.48 3.29
CA THR A 65 22.93 -12.89 3.23
C THR A 65 23.03 -14.41 3.13
N PRO A 66 23.93 -14.97 2.30
CA PRO A 66 24.28 -16.38 2.38
C PRO A 66 24.62 -16.72 3.83
N GLY A 67 23.98 -17.75 4.39
CA GLY A 67 24.39 -18.28 5.68
C GLY A 67 25.80 -18.89 5.61
N PRO A 68 26.39 -19.32 6.73
CA PRO A 68 27.70 -19.98 6.77
C PRO A 68 27.81 -21.21 5.84
N ASN A 69 26.66 -21.79 5.42
CA ASN A 69 26.58 -22.94 4.52
C ASN A 69 26.16 -22.56 3.08
N GLY A 70 26.21 -21.29 2.68
CA GLY A 70 25.88 -20.82 1.32
C GLY A 70 24.40 -20.90 0.91
N LYS A 71 23.51 -21.40 1.78
CA LYS A 71 22.08 -21.58 1.47
C LYS A 71 21.30 -20.26 1.62
N ASN A 72 20.49 -19.94 0.60
CA ASN A 72 19.58 -18.80 0.57
C ASN A 72 18.11 -19.27 0.64
N TYR A 73 17.32 -18.75 1.58
CA TYR A 73 15.86 -18.77 1.56
C TYR A 73 15.33 -17.92 0.42
N GLY A 74 14.64 -18.56 -0.52
CA GLY A 74 13.88 -17.88 -1.57
C GLY A 74 12.70 -17.07 -1.02
N THR A 75 12.10 -16.24 -1.87
CA THR A 75 10.96 -15.37 -1.50
C THR A 75 9.59 -16.06 -1.58
N SER A 76 9.55 -17.36 -1.91
CA SER A 76 8.32 -18.12 -2.15
C SER A 76 7.38 -18.14 -0.95
N HIS A 77 7.91 -18.27 0.27
CA HIS A 77 7.07 -18.23 1.47
C HIS A 77 6.45 -16.84 1.70
N LEU A 78 7.15 -15.75 1.34
CA LEU A 78 6.64 -14.39 1.44
C LEU A 78 5.53 -14.14 0.40
N LYS A 79 5.71 -14.67 -0.82
CA LYS A 79 4.69 -14.65 -1.87
C LYS A 79 3.42 -15.38 -1.44
N ARG A 80 3.56 -16.62 -0.92
CA ARG A 80 2.45 -17.41 -0.38
C ARG A 80 1.75 -16.72 0.79
N HIS A 81 2.50 -16.01 1.62
CA HIS A 81 1.91 -15.17 2.66
C HIS A 81 1.08 -14.03 2.07
N LEU A 82 1.64 -13.29 1.10
CA LEU A 82 1.03 -12.06 0.58
C LEU A 82 -0.37 -12.30 -0.01
N THR A 83 -0.57 -13.41 -0.72
CA THR A 83 -1.88 -13.76 -1.29
C THR A 83 -2.96 -13.87 -0.22
N LYS A 84 -2.68 -14.60 0.87
CA LYS A 84 -3.60 -14.74 2.02
C LYS A 84 -3.67 -13.46 2.86
N CYS A 85 -2.55 -12.75 3.01
CA CYS A 85 -2.47 -11.54 3.82
C CYS A 85 -3.35 -10.42 3.28
N LYS A 86 -3.33 -10.18 1.96
CA LYS A 86 -4.14 -9.14 1.33
C LYS A 86 -5.62 -9.34 1.64
N LYS A 87 -6.13 -10.56 1.43
CA LYS A 87 -7.52 -10.94 1.72
C LYS A 87 -7.85 -10.72 3.21
N LYS A 88 -7.01 -11.19 4.13
CA LYS A 88 -7.23 -11.01 5.58
C LYS A 88 -7.24 -9.54 6.03
N VAL A 89 -6.31 -8.74 5.49
CA VAL A 89 -6.24 -7.31 5.80
C VAL A 89 -7.49 -6.60 5.28
N TYR A 90 -7.91 -6.88 4.04
CA TYR A 90 -9.14 -6.34 3.47
C TYR A 90 -10.36 -6.61 4.36
N PHE A 91 -10.63 -7.87 4.72
CA PHE A 91 -11.79 -8.19 5.56
C PHE A 91 -11.74 -7.53 6.93
N ARG A 92 -10.56 -7.43 7.54
CA ARG A 92 -10.40 -6.73 8.82
C ARG A 92 -10.71 -5.24 8.69
N GLU A 93 -10.23 -4.56 7.67
CA GLU A 93 -10.51 -3.13 7.48
C GLU A 93 -11.96 -2.90 7.01
N LYS A 94 -12.54 -3.81 6.21
CA LYS A 94 -13.96 -3.79 5.84
C LYS A 94 -14.86 -3.86 7.07
N GLU A 95 -14.58 -4.78 7.98
CA GLU A 95 -15.38 -4.94 9.21
C GLU A 95 -15.29 -3.71 10.11
N LYS A 96 -14.09 -3.11 10.27
CA LYS A 96 -13.95 -1.85 11.01
C LYS A 96 -14.76 -0.72 10.39
N LEU A 97 -14.73 -0.59 9.06
CA LEU A 97 -15.49 0.43 8.35
C LEU A 97 -16.99 0.19 8.50
N LYS A 98 -17.45 -1.05 8.38
CA LYS A 98 -18.85 -1.43 8.60
C LYS A 98 -19.32 -1.04 10.00
N GLN A 99 -18.53 -1.36 11.03
CA GLN A 99 -18.82 -0.96 12.40
C GLN A 99 -18.85 0.56 12.58
N ALA A 100 -17.95 1.29 11.92
CA ALA A 100 -17.96 2.76 11.95
C ALA A 100 -19.24 3.31 11.30
N LEU A 101 -19.61 2.84 10.12
CA LEU A 101 -20.81 3.28 9.40
C LEU A 101 -22.11 3.02 10.20
N VAL A 102 -22.23 1.84 10.82
CA VAL A 102 -23.38 1.50 11.66
C VAL A 102 -23.44 2.35 12.93
N LYS A 103 -22.32 2.85 13.44
CA LYS A 103 -22.29 3.73 14.62
C LYS A 103 -22.69 5.18 14.34
N ILE A 104 -22.60 5.64 13.09
CA ILE A 104 -22.95 7.03 12.73
C ILE A 104 -24.42 7.28 13.08
N PRO A 105 -24.76 8.27 13.93
CA PRO A 105 -26.15 8.58 14.26
C PRO A 105 -26.89 9.24 13.08
N ASN A 106 -26.13 9.93 12.23
CA ASN A 106 -26.62 10.69 11.09
C ASN A 106 -26.86 9.81 9.86
N ARG A 107 -27.43 10.42 8.82
CA ARG A 107 -27.63 9.79 7.52
C ARG A 107 -26.34 9.78 6.70
N VAL A 108 -26.29 8.88 5.71
CA VAL A 108 -25.17 8.70 4.77
C VAL A 108 -25.67 8.98 3.36
N CYS A 109 -24.91 9.76 2.58
CA CYS A 109 -25.15 9.96 1.15
C CYS A 109 -24.30 8.97 0.36
N LEU A 110 -24.80 8.53 -0.79
CA LEU A 110 -24.10 7.58 -1.64
C LEU A 110 -23.93 8.15 -3.05
N ASN A 111 -22.77 7.93 -3.63
CA ASN A 111 -22.52 8.17 -5.06
C ASN A 111 -22.34 6.83 -5.75
N SER A 112 -23.07 6.64 -6.86
CA SER A 112 -22.94 5.51 -7.76
C SER A 112 -22.27 5.98 -9.05
N ASP A 113 -20.97 5.71 -9.17
CA ASP A 113 -20.23 6.01 -10.39
C ASP A 113 -20.21 4.77 -11.30
N CYS A 114 -20.67 4.92 -12.54
CA CYS A 114 -20.67 3.86 -13.54
C CYS A 114 -19.74 4.23 -14.69
N TRP A 115 -18.88 3.30 -15.13
CA TRP A 115 -18.04 3.49 -16.31
C TRP A 115 -17.84 2.18 -17.08
N THR A 116 -17.65 2.32 -18.39
CA THR A 116 -17.27 1.23 -19.28
C THR A 116 -15.75 1.27 -19.47
N ALA A 117 -15.08 0.17 -19.13
CA ALA A 117 -13.66 0.00 -19.41
C ALA A 117 -13.41 -0.14 -20.91
N SER A 118 -12.17 0.09 -21.35
CA SER A 118 -11.76 -0.14 -22.75
C SER A 118 -11.88 -1.60 -23.20
N THR A 119 -12.06 -2.53 -22.25
CA THR A 119 -12.37 -3.94 -22.47
C THR A 119 -13.85 -4.21 -22.72
N SER A 120 -14.67 -3.17 -22.88
CA SER A 120 -16.14 -3.23 -23.00
C SER A 120 -16.84 -3.85 -21.79
N GLU A 121 -16.17 -3.85 -20.63
CA GLU A 121 -16.74 -4.28 -19.37
C GLU A 121 -17.26 -3.08 -18.58
N GLU A 122 -18.47 -3.18 -18.04
CA GLU A 122 -19.05 -2.13 -17.19
C GLU A 122 -18.74 -2.35 -15.72
N TYR A 123 -18.46 -1.27 -15.01
CA TYR A 123 -18.16 -1.27 -13.59
C TYR A 123 -19.01 -0.23 -12.87
N LEU A 124 -19.35 -0.56 -11.62
CA LEU A 124 -20.03 0.32 -10.69
C LEU A 124 -19.17 0.49 -9.42
N CYS A 125 -18.90 1.74 -9.06
CA CYS A 125 -18.33 2.11 -7.77
C CYS A 125 -19.42 2.75 -6.92
N LEU A 126 -19.65 2.17 -5.74
CA LEU A 126 -20.51 2.76 -4.74
C LEU A 126 -19.66 3.39 -3.64
N THR A 127 -19.83 4.69 -3.45
CA THR A 127 -19.06 5.48 -2.48
C THR A 127 -19.98 6.08 -1.43
N ALA A 128 -19.72 5.80 -0.15
CA ALA A 128 -20.40 6.43 0.97
C ALA A 128 -19.73 7.73 1.37
N GLN A 129 -20.54 8.77 1.55
CA GLN A 129 -20.17 10.09 2.03
C GLN A 129 -20.94 10.40 3.31
N TYR A 130 -20.22 10.72 4.38
CA TYR A 130 -20.81 11.02 5.69
C TYR A 130 -19.97 12.03 6.46
N ILE A 131 -20.56 12.62 7.50
CA ILE A 131 -19.85 13.52 8.42
C ILE A 131 -19.40 12.69 9.64
N ASP A 132 -18.11 12.78 9.97
CA ASP A 132 -17.53 12.11 11.15
C ASP A 132 -17.68 12.94 12.44
N ASP A 133 -17.23 12.38 13.56
CA ASP A 133 -17.28 13.03 14.88
C ASP A 133 -16.44 14.32 14.95
N ASN A 134 -15.50 14.50 14.02
CA ASN A 134 -14.67 15.71 13.91
C ASN A 134 -15.29 16.75 12.96
N TRP A 135 -16.56 16.58 12.59
CA TRP A 135 -17.29 17.43 11.66
C TRP A 135 -16.64 17.53 10.27
N LYS A 136 -15.98 16.45 9.83
CA LYS A 136 -15.36 16.37 8.50
C LYS A 136 -16.16 15.45 7.60
N VAL A 137 -16.30 15.87 6.34
CA VAL A 137 -16.85 15.01 5.30
C VAL A 137 -15.83 13.92 4.97
N VAL A 138 -16.27 12.68 5.11
CA VAL A 138 -15.48 11.48 4.85
C VAL A 138 -16.11 10.72 3.68
N SER A 139 -15.27 10.37 2.71
CA SER A 139 -15.64 9.55 1.56
C SER A 139 -14.97 8.17 1.63
N LYS A 140 -15.76 7.10 1.47
CA LYS A 140 -15.30 5.70 1.51
C LYS A 140 -15.98 4.88 0.43
N ILE A 141 -15.17 4.23 -0.41
CA ILE A 141 -15.65 3.23 -1.37
C ILE A 141 -16.17 2.02 -0.59
N LEU A 142 -17.44 1.70 -0.78
CA LEU A 142 -18.09 0.52 -0.22
C LEU A 142 -17.85 -0.67 -1.15
N ASN A 143 -18.23 -0.50 -2.41
CA ASN A 143 -18.24 -1.58 -3.39
C ASN A 143 -17.63 -1.10 -4.70
N PHE A 144 -16.87 -1.98 -5.33
CA PHE A 144 -16.35 -1.82 -6.67
C PHE A 144 -16.55 -3.17 -7.36
N PHE A 145 -17.52 -3.26 -8.25
CA PHE A 145 -17.83 -4.51 -8.94
C PHE A 145 -18.04 -4.28 -10.43
N ARG A 146 -17.70 -5.32 -11.19
CA ARG A 146 -18.10 -5.43 -12.59
C ARG A 146 -19.60 -5.70 -12.62
N MET A 147 -20.35 -4.90 -13.35
CA MET A 147 -21.76 -5.19 -13.62
C MET A 147 -21.83 -6.35 -14.61
N ILE A 148 -22.61 -7.38 -14.28
CA ILE A 148 -22.81 -8.53 -15.17
C ILE A 148 -24.10 -8.23 -15.96
N PRO A 149 -24.11 -8.40 -17.29
CA PRO A 149 -25.34 -8.28 -18.07
C PRO A 149 -26.45 -9.21 -17.53
N PRO A 150 -27.73 -8.82 -17.59
CA PRO A 150 -28.26 -7.65 -18.29
C PRO A 150 -28.18 -6.37 -17.45
N HIS A 151 -27.63 -5.29 -18.02
CA HIS A 151 -27.46 -3.98 -17.37
C HIS A 151 -28.77 -3.20 -17.26
N THR A 152 -29.81 -3.82 -16.72
CA THR A 152 -31.09 -3.12 -16.49
C THR A 152 -30.99 -2.29 -15.22
N GLY A 153 -31.67 -1.15 -15.19
CA GLY A 153 -31.73 -0.30 -13.99
C GLY A 153 -32.28 -1.05 -12.77
N VAL A 154 -33.15 -2.05 -12.98
CA VAL A 154 -33.71 -2.89 -11.92
C VAL A 154 -32.63 -3.77 -11.28
N GLU A 155 -31.80 -4.43 -12.09
CA GLU A 155 -30.69 -5.27 -11.58
C GLU A 155 -29.61 -4.43 -10.88
N SER A 156 -29.29 -3.25 -11.43
CA SER A 156 -28.37 -2.31 -10.79
C SER A 156 -28.91 -1.82 -9.45
N ALA A 157 -30.18 -1.43 -9.39
CA ALA A 157 -30.82 -1.00 -8.14
C ALA A 157 -30.86 -2.12 -7.10
N ALA A 158 -31.19 -3.36 -7.52
CA ALA A 158 -31.16 -4.53 -6.64
C ALA A 158 -29.75 -4.78 -6.07
N THR A 159 -28.73 -4.74 -6.93
CA THR A 159 -27.33 -4.92 -6.51
C THR A 159 -26.88 -3.83 -5.53
N ILE A 160 -27.22 -2.57 -5.80
CA ILE A 160 -26.94 -1.43 -4.92
C ILE A 160 -27.65 -1.62 -3.57
N TYR A 161 -28.91 -2.03 -3.58
CA TYR A 161 -29.69 -2.26 -2.36
C TYR A 161 -29.13 -3.41 -1.52
N ASP A 162 -28.67 -4.49 -2.15
CA ASP A 162 -27.98 -5.58 -1.45
C ASP A 162 -26.66 -5.11 -0.82
N CYS A 163 -25.95 -4.18 -1.45
CA CYS A 163 -24.81 -3.52 -0.82
C CYS A 163 -25.26 -2.78 0.45
N PHE A 164 -26.39 -2.07 0.44
CA PHE A 164 -26.85 -1.33 1.63
C PHE A 164 -27.09 -2.26 2.82
N LYS A 165 -27.74 -3.40 2.57
CA LYS A 165 -27.97 -4.43 3.58
C LYS A 165 -26.65 -5.03 4.07
N GLU A 166 -25.73 -5.33 3.15
CA GLU A 166 -24.43 -5.89 3.49
C GLU A 166 -23.65 -4.95 4.44
N TRP A 167 -23.73 -3.64 4.20
CA TRP A 167 -23.08 -2.62 5.02
C TRP A 167 -23.88 -2.17 6.24
N GLY A 168 -25.15 -2.58 6.37
CA GLY A 168 -26.03 -2.20 7.48
C GLY A 168 -26.43 -0.73 7.48
N VAL A 169 -26.51 -0.13 6.28
CA VAL A 169 -26.82 1.30 6.08
C VAL A 169 -28.15 1.55 5.39
N ASP A 170 -28.92 0.50 5.09
CA ASP A 170 -30.20 0.54 4.38
C ASP A 170 -31.21 1.52 4.97
N ARG A 171 -31.23 1.68 6.30
CA ARG A 171 -32.12 2.64 6.99
C ARG A 171 -31.53 4.04 7.20
N LYS A 172 -30.30 4.26 6.74
CA LYS A 172 -29.54 5.50 6.97
C LYS A 172 -29.24 6.26 5.69
N VAL A 173 -29.57 5.70 4.52
CA VAL A 173 -29.36 6.37 3.25
C VAL A 173 -30.22 7.64 3.19
N PHE A 174 -29.58 8.79 2.98
CA PHE A 174 -30.27 10.06 2.73
C PHE A 174 -30.60 10.23 1.25
N SER A 175 -29.59 10.04 0.40
CA SER A 175 -29.69 10.17 -1.05
C SER A 175 -28.68 9.27 -1.74
N ILE A 176 -28.97 8.97 -3.00
CA ILE A 176 -28.06 8.30 -3.93
C ILE A 176 -27.96 9.23 -5.14
N THR A 177 -26.74 9.50 -5.61
CA THR A 177 -26.44 10.28 -6.81
C THR A 177 -25.76 9.40 -7.84
#